data_AF-A0A7S0R7S3-F1
#
_entry.id   AF-A0A7S0R7S3-F1
#
_cell.length_a   1.000
_cell.length_b   1.000
_cell.length_c   1.000
_cell.angle_alpha   90.00
_cell.angle_beta   90.00
_cell.angle_gamma   90.00
#
_symmetry.space_group_name_H-M   'P 1'
#
loop_
_entity.id
_entity.type
_entity.pdbx_description
1 polymer ?
#
loop_
_entity_poly.entity_id
_entity_poly.type
_entity_poly.pdbx_seq_one_letter_code
_entity_poly.pdbx_strand_id
1 'polypeptide(L)'
;MSTSLQDQLLRQPSEVGGASAAGPLSQLHRLSSKAKTRWLNSSEVDGLLTAHSQLGLKPCSTPPNEQAPQGGDVYVYNREQCRHFRADGIAWQTRSNGKTLSEAHEVCKVPNSTTTVSVYYTSSQDGTLHRRIFRRQTEDQSGESVRDDLVLVHYLSREHAKESAAERTSSVRRVVSARSSRTPREPRTS
;
A
#
# COMPACT_ATOMS: atom_id res chain seq x y z
N MET A 1 -54.98 -3.71 -40.91
CA MET A 1 -54.83 -5.02 -40.22
C MET A 1 -53.55 -5.64 -40.77
N SER A 2 -52.44 -5.86 -40.09
CA SER A 2 -52.09 -5.80 -38.68
C SER A 2 -50.56 -5.74 -38.58
N THR A 3 -50.07 -5.14 -37.50
CA THR A 3 -48.69 -5.05 -36.97
C THR A 3 -47.96 -6.42 -36.97
N SER A 4 -46.64 -6.56 -36.93
CA SER A 4 -45.77 -6.00 -35.88
C SER A 4 -44.30 -6.36 -36.13
N LEU A 5 -43.43 -5.35 -36.07
CA LEU A 5 -41.97 -5.45 -35.99
C LEU A 5 -41.57 -5.53 -34.51
N GLN A 6 -41.78 -6.67 -33.84
CA GLN A 6 -41.28 -6.89 -32.46
C GLN A 6 -41.06 -8.38 -32.20
N ASP A 7 -39.93 -8.93 -32.64
CA ASP A 7 -39.41 -10.16 -32.04
C ASP A 7 -37.88 -10.25 -32.20
N GLN A 8 -37.18 -9.46 -31.38
CA GLN A 8 -35.79 -9.75 -31.03
C GLN A 8 -35.44 -9.09 -29.70
N LEU A 9 -36.01 -9.64 -28.62
CA LEU A 9 -35.64 -9.33 -27.25
C LEU A 9 -34.76 -10.46 -26.69
N LEU A 10 -33.70 -10.05 -25.97
CA LEU A 10 -32.92 -10.83 -24.99
C LEU A 10 -31.94 -11.91 -25.51
N ARG A 11 -30.75 -11.48 -25.93
CA ARG A 11 -29.53 -12.26 -25.67
C ARG A 11 -28.86 -11.69 -24.43
N GLN A 12 -29.13 -12.31 -23.28
CA GLN A 12 -28.40 -12.03 -22.04
C GLN A 12 -26.92 -12.40 -22.25
N PRO A 13 -25.95 -11.54 -21.89
CA PRO A 13 -24.59 -12.00 -21.71
C PRO A 13 -24.53 -12.84 -20.43
N SER A 14 -24.09 -14.09 -20.58
CA SER A 14 -23.77 -14.98 -19.49
C SER A 14 -22.69 -14.34 -18.61
N GLU A 15 -23.07 -14.00 -17.38
CA GLU A 15 -22.19 -13.60 -16.29
C GLU A 15 -21.12 -14.68 -16.08
N VAL A 16 -19.89 -14.40 -16.50
CA VAL A 16 -18.70 -15.15 -16.10
C VAL A 16 -17.84 -14.27 -15.20
N GLY A 17 -17.85 -14.60 -13.90
CA GLY A 17 -16.69 -14.44 -13.02
C GLY A 17 -16.40 -13.02 -12.53
N GLY A 18 -16.99 -12.67 -11.38
CA GLY A 18 -16.83 -11.40 -10.69
C GLY A 18 -15.38 -10.97 -10.39
N ALA A 19 -15.06 -9.75 -10.83
CA ALA A 19 -14.01 -8.92 -10.27
C ALA A 19 -14.53 -7.47 -10.16
N SER A 20 -15.09 -7.15 -8.98
CA SER A 20 -15.32 -5.80 -8.41
C SER A 20 -15.88 -4.70 -9.34
N ALA A 21 -17.21 -4.61 -9.44
CA ALA A 21 -17.98 -3.49 -10.02
C ALA A 21 -17.96 -2.21 -9.15
N ALA A 22 -16.79 -1.82 -8.64
CA ALA A 22 -16.60 -0.64 -7.82
C ALA A 22 -15.81 0.38 -8.65
N GLY A 23 -16.46 1.47 -9.08
CA GLY A 23 -15.83 2.51 -9.90
C GLY A 23 -14.60 3.17 -9.23
N PRO A 24 -13.71 3.83 -9.97
CA PRO A 24 -12.43 4.33 -9.47
C PRO A 24 -12.51 5.16 -8.16
N LEU A 25 -13.51 6.04 -8.05
CA LEU A 25 -13.71 6.86 -6.85
C LEU A 25 -14.07 6.03 -5.61
N SER A 26 -14.84 4.97 -5.77
CA SER A 26 -15.20 4.06 -4.66
C SER A 26 -13.99 3.27 -4.16
N GLN A 27 -13.06 2.92 -5.07
CA GLN A 27 -11.80 2.29 -4.71
C GLN A 27 -10.91 3.24 -3.93
N LEU A 28 -10.76 4.49 -4.41
CA LEU A 28 -9.96 5.50 -3.71
C LEU A 28 -10.51 5.78 -2.31
N HIS A 29 -11.83 5.96 -2.19
CA HIS A 29 -12.48 6.18 -0.90
C HIS A 29 -12.21 5.02 0.07
N ARG A 30 -12.32 3.76 -0.39
CA ARG A 30 -12.02 2.58 0.43
C ARG A 30 -10.56 2.55 0.89
N LEU A 31 -9.62 2.89 0.02
CA LEU A 31 -8.19 2.94 0.36
C LEU A 31 -7.88 4.09 1.32
N SER A 32 -8.50 5.25 1.14
CA SER A 32 -8.40 6.38 2.07
C SER A 32 -8.92 6.01 3.46
N SER A 33 -10.08 5.34 3.54
CA SER A 33 -10.63 4.88 4.82
C SER A 33 -9.71 3.87 5.53
N LYS A 34 -9.08 2.96 4.80
CA LYS A 34 -8.08 2.03 5.36
C LYS A 34 -6.82 2.77 5.82
N ALA A 35 -6.36 3.75 5.05
CA ALA A 35 -5.16 4.51 5.35
C ALA A 35 -5.28 5.29 6.67
N LYS A 36 -6.49 5.64 7.10
CA LYS A 36 -6.73 6.29 8.40
C LYS A 36 -6.42 5.40 9.60
N THR A 37 -6.59 4.09 9.48
CA THR A 37 -6.54 3.16 10.62
C THR A 37 -5.42 2.14 10.55
N ARG A 38 -4.77 1.96 9.39
CA ARG A 38 -3.61 1.06 9.26
C ARG A 38 -2.71 1.44 8.11
N TRP A 39 -1.49 0.90 8.13
CA TRP A 39 -0.61 0.92 6.97
C TRP A 39 -1.21 0.17 5.77
N LEU A 40 -1.12 0.76 4.58
CA LEU A 40 -1.46 0.07 3.33
C LEU A 40 -0.47 -1.08 3.08
N ASN A 41 -0.96 -2.19 2.52
CA ASN A 41 -0.11 -3.34 2.18
C ASN A 41 0.57 -3.17 0.81
N SER A 42 1.52 -4.05 0.46
CA SER A 42 2.29 -3.94 -0.78
C SER A 42 1.43 -3.93 -2.04
N SER A 43 0.36 -4.75 -2.11
CA SER A 43 -0.58 -4.76 -3.24
C SER A 43 -1.41 -3.48 -3.34
N GLU A 44 -1.86 -2.94 -2.21
CA GLU A 44 -2.63 -1.68 -2.18
C GLU A 44 -1.76 -0.49 -2.62
N VAL A 45 -0.50 -0.47 -2.20
CA VAL A 45 0.49 0.54 -2.60
C VAL A 45 0.82 0.43 -4.09
N ASP A 46 1.10 -0.78 -4.58
CA ASP A 46 1.37 -1.05 -5.99
C ASP A 46 0.20 -0.60 -6.88
N GLY A 47 -1.03 -0.92 -6.47
CA GLY A 47 -2.25 -0.48 -7.15
C GLY A 47 -2.43 1.03 -7.14
N LEU A 48 -2.15 1.72 -6.03
CA LEU A 48 -2.22 3.18 -5.96
C LEU A 48 -1.21 3.85 -6.88
N LEU A 49 0.03 3.38 -6.91
CA LEU A 49 1.09 3.96 -7.75
C LEU A 49 0.82 3.72 -9.24
N THR A 50 0.37 2.51 -9.60
CA THR A 50 0.11 2.15 -11.00
C THR A 50 -1.18 2.79 -11.53
N ALA A 51 -2.24 2.85 -10.72
CA ALA A 51 -3.55 3.36 -11.15
C ALA A 51 -3.83 4.81 -10.71
N HIS A 52 -2.83 5.55 -10.21
CA HIS A 52 -3.02 6.91 -9.68
C HIS A 52 -3.82 7.82 -10.62
N SER A 53 -3.48 7.81 -11.92
CA SER A 53 -4.16 8.62 -12.94
C SER A 53 -5.63 8.22 -13.11
N GLN A 54 -5.94 6.92 -13.09
CA GLN A 54 -7.32 6.41 -13.23
C GLN A 54 -8.17 6.69 -11.98
N LEU A 55 -7.52 6.74 -10.82
CA LEU A 55 -8.14 7.11 -9.54
C LEU A 55 -8.30 8.62 -9.37
N GLY A 56 -7.84 9.43 -10.33
CA GLY A 56 -7.83 10.89 -10.24
C GLY A 56 -6.81 11.45 -9.23
N LEU A 57 -5.88 10.62 -8.76
CA LEU A 57 -4.78 11.04 -7.89
C LEU A 57 -3.67 11.65 -8.74
N LYS A 58 -3.53 12.98 -8.66
CA LYS A 58 -2.43 13.70 -9.30
C LYS A 58 -1.22 13.72 -8.37
N PRO A 59 0.01 13.44 -8.85
CA PRO A 59 1.20 13.61 -8.05
C PRO A 59 1.33 15.05 -7.54
N CYS A 60 1.62 15.21 -6.27
CA CYS A 60 1.83 16.51 -5.63
C CYS A 60 3.14 17.14 -6.13
N SER A 61 3.12 18.45 -6.36
CA SER A 61 4.28 19.22 -6.83
C SER A 61 5.01 19.95 -5.69
N THR A 62 4.36 20.12 -4.54
CA THR A 62 4.91 20.77 -3.34
C THR A 62 4.81 19.84 -2.13
N PRO A 63 5.77 19.91 -1.18
CA PRO A 63 5.65 19.18 0.08
C PRO A 63 4.47 19.72 0.92
N PRO A 64 3.96 18.96 1.90
CA PRO A 64 2.81 19.36 2.72
C PRO A 64 3.28 20.23 3.91
N ASN A 65 4.17 21.20 3.67
CA ASN A 65 4.70 22.07 4.72
C ASN A 65 3.72 23.19 5.11
N GLU A 66 2.88 23.64 4.18
CA GLU A 66 1.86 24.68 4.42
C GLU A 66 0.67 24.14 5.24
N GLN A 67 0.29 22.88 5.04
CA GLN A 67 -0.65 22.15 5.88
C GLN A 67 0.02 20.90 6.42
N ALA A 68 0.42 20.94 7.69
CA ALA A 68 1.06 19.81 8.34
C ALA A 68 0.19 18.54 8.21
N PRO A 69 0.78 17.42 7.74
CA PRO A 69 0.00 16.22 7.46
C PRO A 69 -0.51 15.58 8.74
N GLN A 70 -1.67 14.95 8.66
CA GLN A 70 -2.38 14.29 9.75
C GLN A 70 -2.34 12.77 9.60
N GLY A 71 -2.68 12.06 10.67
CA GLY A 71 -2.81 10.60 10.64
C GLY A 71 -3.90 10.18 9.65
N GLY A 72 -3.51 9.37 8.67
CA GLY A 72 -4.38 8.93 7.58
C GLY A 72 -4.09 9.57 6.23
N ASP A 73 -3.28 10.63 6.20
CA ASP A 73 -2.97 11.31 4.94
C ASP A 73 -2.07 10.46 4.05
N VAL A 74 -2.39 10.45 2.76
CA VAL A 74 -1.67 9.74 1.71
C VAL A 74 -1.42 10.68 0.55
N TYR A 75 -0.16 10.78 0.14
CA TYR A 75 0.27 11.59 -0.98
C TYR A 75 1.05 10.75 -1.97
N VAL A 76 0.91 11.07 -3.26
CA VAL A 76 1.76 10.55 -4.32
C VAL A 76 2.65 11.68 -4.80
N TYR A 77 3.95 11.44 -4.93
CA TYR A 77 4.89 12.42 -5.48
C TYR A 77 5.62 11.81 -6.67
N ASN A 78 5.87 12.62 -7.69
CA ASN A 78 6.93 12.34 -8.64
C ASN A 78 8.24 12.93 -8.07
N ARG A 79 9.24 12.08 -7.82
CA ARG A 79 10.52 12.47 -7.22
C ARG A 79 11.30 13.46 -8.06
N GLU A 80 11.12 13.46 -9.38
CA GLU A 80 11.79 14.40 -10.27
C GLU A 80 11.19 15.80 -10.16
N GLN A 81 9.86 15.87 -9.98
CA GLN A 81 9.10 17.11 -9.89
C GLN A 81 9.11 17.71 -8.47
N CYS A 82 9.13 16.87 -7.43
CA CYS A 82 9.15 17.29 -6.04
C CYS A 82 10.29 16.62 -5.28
N ARG A 83 11.53 17.03 -5.53
CA ARG A 83 12.72 16.43 -4.89
C ARG A 83 12.72 16.54 -3.36
N HIS A 84 12.08 17.58 -2.83
CA HIS A 84 12.02 17.90 -1.41
C HIS A 84 10.70 17.46 -0.74
N PHE A 85 9.99 16.47 -1.29
CA PHE A 85 8.72 15.95 -0.72
C PHE A 85 8.80 15.52 0.76
N ARG A 86 10.01 15.28 1.30
CA ARG A 86 10.24 14.96 2.72
C ARG A 86 10.24 16.18 3.65
N ALA A 87 10.30 17.40 3.12
CA ALA A 87 10.32 18.65 3.88
C ALA A 87 8.90 19.04 4.29
N ASP A 88 8.27 18.22 5.14
CA ASP A 88 6.87 18.31 5.56
C ASP A 88 6.64 19.08 6.87
N GLY A 89 7.67 19.78 7.37
CA GLY A 89 7.56 20.60 8.58
C GLY A 89 7.51 19.82 9.90
N ILE A 90 7.55 18.49 9.86
CA ILE A 90 7.49 17.65 11.06
C ILE A 90 8.91 17.41 11.61
N ALA A 91 9.06 17.57 12.93
CA ALA A 91 10.26 17.16 13.64
C ALA A 91 10.33 15.63 13.74
N TRP A 92 11.09 15.00 12.84
CA TRP A 92 11.34 13.56 12.86
C TRP A 92 12.41 13.18 13.88
N GLN A 93 12.32 11.97 14.44
CA GLN A 93 13.31 11.47 15.40
C GLN A 93 14.73 11.52 14.83
N THR A 94 15.61 12.20 15.55
CA THR A 94 17.04 12.26 15.28
C THR A 94 17.78 11.43 16.34
N ARG A 95 18.95 10.91 15.97
CA ARG A 95 19.94 10.35 16.88
C ARG A 95 20.43 11.46 17.82
N SER A 96 21.03 11.05 18.95
CA SER A 96 21.62 11.97 19.94
C SER A 96 22.66 12.94 19.37
N ASN A 97 23.26 12.61 18.22
CA ASN A 97 24.20 13.48 17.49
C ASN A 97 23.53 14.46 16.51
N GLY A 98 22.20 14.65 16.60
CA GLY A 98 21.43 15.56 15.74
C GLY A 98 21.17 15.05 14.32
N LYS A 99 21.74 13.90 13.92
CA LYS A 99 21.44 13.30 12.60
C LYS A 99 20.09 12.59 12.65
N THR A 100 19.26 12.71 11.63
CA THR A 100 18.01 11.93 11.52
C THR A 100 18.31 10.44 11.75
N LEU A 101 17.50 9.78 12.58
CA LEU A 101 17.59 8.34 12.74
C LEU A 101 17.45 7.73 11.34
N SER A 102 18.43 6.91 10.93
CA SER A 102 18.40 6.27 9.62
C SER A 102 17.03 5.62 9.43
N GLU A 103 16.34 6.00 8.36
CA GLU A 103 15.10 5.35 7.95
C GLU A 103 15.40 3.85 7.87
N ALA A 104 14.72 3.06 8.69
CA ALA A 104 14.87 1.63 8.60
C ALA A 104 14.03 1.10 7.41
N HIS A 105 14.53 0.03 6.80
CA HIS A 105 14.19 -0.37 5.44
C HIS A 105 13.66 -1.80 5.42
N GLU A 106 12.40 -1.96 5.02
CA GLU A 106 11.80 -3.26 4.71
C GLU A 106 11.55 -3.34 3.19
N VAL A 107 11.82 -4.48 2.55
CA VAL A 107 11.43 -4.74 1.15
C VAL A 107 10.31 -5.77 1.17
N CYS A 108 9.16 -5.40 0.62
CA CYS A 108 7.98 -6.27 0.54
C CYS A 108 7.77 -6.73 -0.90
N LYS A 109 7.58 -8.04 -1.12
CA LYS A 109 7.13 -8.55 -2.42
C LYS A 109 5.64 -8.28 -2.60
N VAL A 110 5.24 -7.95 -3.82
CA VAL A 110 3.83 -7.94 -4.20
C VAL A 110 3.44 -9.39 -4.54
N PRO A 111 2.41 -9.97 -3.89
CA PRO A 111 1.96 -11.33 -4.21
C PRO A 111 1.66 -11.51 -5.69
N ASN A 112 2.08 -12.64 -6.26
CA ASN A 112 1.87 -12.99 -7.68
C ASN A 112 2.41 -11.96 -8.68
N SER A 113 3.48 -11.24 -8.34
CA SER A 113 4.10 -10.23 -9.19
C SER A 113 5.62 -10.22 -9.03
N THR A 114 6.35 -9.79 -10.06
CA THR A 114 7.80 -9.50 -9.99
C THR A 114 8.09 -8.16 -9.28
N THR A 115 7.04 -7.48 -8.83
CA THR A 115 7.14 -6.16 -8.20
C THR A 115 7.54 -6.29 -6.73
N THR A 116 8.41 -5.39 -6.30
CA THR A 116 8.75 -5.16 -4.89
C THR A 116 8.46 -3.72 -4.50
N VAL A 117 8.17 -3.53 -3.21
CA VAL A 117 7.95 -2.22 -2.61
C VAL A 117 8.95 -2.05 -1.45
N SER A 118 9.87 -1.12 -1.60
CA SER A 118 10.74 -0.65 -0.53
C SER A 118 9.95 0.29 0.39
N VAL A 119 10.09 0.07 1.70
CA VAL A 119 9.40 0.83 2.75
C VAL A 119 10.43 1.48 3.66
N TYR A 120 10.37 2.81 3.74
CA TYR A 120 11.20 3.62 4.64
C TYR A 120 10.30 4.17 5.74
N TYR A 121 10.60 3.86 7.01
CA TYR A 121 9.77 4.32 8.13
C TYR A 121 10.51 5.27 9.06
N THR A 122 9.76 6.25 9.57
CA THR A 122 10.21 7.21 10.59
C THR A 122 9.07 7.55 11.54
N SER A 123 9.43 8.04 12.73
CA SER A 123 8.49 8.51 13.74
C SER A 123 8.84 9.95 14.11
N SER A 124 7.82 10.75 14.40
CA SER A 124 7.95 12.10 14.94
C SER A 124 8.65 12.08 16.30
N GLN A 125 9.29 13.19 16.66
CA GLN A 125 10.02 13.35 17.90
C GLN A 125 9.15 13.18 19.15
N ASP A 126 7.90 13.64 19.10
CA ASP A 126 6.88 13.46 20.15
C ASP A 126 6.21 12.08 20.11
N GLY A 127 6.48 11.29 19.06
CA GLY A 127 5.95 9.95 18.84
C GLY A 127 4.45 9.91 18.54
N THR A 128 3.82 11.02 18.17
CA THR A 128 2.38 11.09 17.90
C THR A 128 2.02 10.71 16.46
N LEU A 129 2.96 10.92 15.54
CA LEU A 129 2.80 10.69 14.11
C LEU A 129 3.94 9.85 13.54
N HIS A 130 3.62 8.97 12.59
CA HIS A 130 4.56 8.11 11.89
C HIS A 130 4.43 8.33 10.39
N ARG A 131 5.52 8.19 9.65
CA ARG A 131 5.53 8.28 8.19
C ARG A 131 6.16 7.03 7.58
N ARG A 132 5.52 6.50 6.54
CA ARG A 132 6.11 5.51 5.64
C ARG A 132 6.19 6.06 4.23
N ILE A 133 7.36 5.94 3.63
CA ILE A 133 7.58 6.24 2.21
C ILE A 133 7.72 4.91 1.51
N PHE A 134 6.89 4.69 0.51
CA PHE A 134 6.88 3.50 -0.31
C PHE A 134 7.43 3.81 -1.70
N ARG A 135 8.32 2.96 -2.18
CA ARG A 135 8.89 3.05 -3.53
C ARG A 135 8.78 1.71 -4.23
N ARG A 136 8.17 1.73 -5.41
CA ARG A 136 7.95 0.56 -6.24
C ARG A 136 9.16 0.27 -7.13
N GLN A 137 9.45 -1.01 -7.33
CA GLN A 137 10.47 -1.50 -8.25
C GLN A 137 9.94 -2.76 -8.94
N THR A 138 10.07 -2.84 -10.26
CA THR A 138 9.65 -3.97 -11.09
C THR A 138 10.85 -4.61 -11.77
N GLU A 139 10.82 -5.92 -11.91
CA GLU A 139 11.72 -6.63 -12.82
C GLU A 139 11.12 -6.65 -14.22
N ASP A 140 11.90 -6.24 -15.22
CA ASP A 140 11.50 -6.33 -16.62
C ASP A 140 11.75 -7.74 -17.20
N GLN A 141 11.46 -7.92 -18.49
CA GLN A 141 11.60 -9.21 -19.17
C GLN A 141 13.07 -9.68 -19.30
N SER A 142 14.03 -8.78 -19.13
CA SER A 142 15.47 -9.08 -19.17
C SER A 142 16.05 -9.45 -17.80
N GLY A 143 15.25 -9.33 -16.73
CA GLY A 143 15.71 -9.52 -15.35
C GLY A 143 16.26 -8.26 -14.71
N GLU A 144 16.20 -7.11 -15.41
CA GLU A 144 16.68 -5.83 -14.89
C GLU A 144 15.65 -5.18 -13.98
N SER A 145 16.11 -4.63 -12.86
CA SER A 145 15.27 -3.98 -11.87
C SER A 145 15.06 -2.50 -12.22
N VAL A 146 13.86 -2.16 -12.68
CA VAL A 146 13.43 -0.79 -12.97
C VAL A 146 12.72 -0.20 -11.76
N ARG A 147 13.19 0.97 -11.31
CA ARG A 147 12.64 1.64 -10.14
C ARG A 147 11.81 2.85 -10.53
N ASP A 148 10.62 2.95 -9.98
CA ASP A 148 9.72 4.04 -10.30
C ASP A 148 10.18 5.37 -9.70
N ASP A 149 9.82 6.46 -10.38
CA ASP A 149 9.97 7.83 -9.89
C ASP A 149 8.82 8.28 -9.03
N LEU A 150 7.68 7.59 -9.09
CA LEU A 150 6.58 7.80 -8.18
C LEU A 150 6.89 7.20 -6.82
N VAL A 151 6.55 7.94 -5.77
CA VAL A 151 6.56 7.46 -4.38
C VAL A 151 5.24 7.75 -3.72
N LEU A 152 4.84 6.87 -2.81
CA LEU A 152 3.69 7.08 -1.95
C LEU A 152 4.16 7.40 -0.54
N VAL A 153 3.67 8.49 0.02
CA VAL A 153 3.95 8.91 1.39
C VAL A 153 2.68 8.77 2.19
N HIS A 154 2.74 7.98 3.26
CA HIS A 154 1.60 7.69 4.12
C HIS A 154 1.94 8.10 5.55
N TYR A 155 1.05 8.86 6.18
CA TYR A 155 1.12 9.28 7.57
C TYR A 155 0.11 8.50 8.40
N LEU A 156 0.50 8.07 9.59
CA LEU A 156 -0.38 7.32 10.50
C LEU A 156 -0.18 7.80 11.93
N SER A 157 -1.28 8.00 12.66
CA SER A 157 -1.24 8.39 14.07
C SER A 157 -0.72 7.23 14.94
N ARG A 158 -0.18 7.57 16.12
CA ARG A 158 0.39 6.62 17.07
C ARG A 158 -0.57 5.50 17.47
N GLU A 159 -1.84 5.83 17.68
CA GLU A 159 -2.90 4.89 18.06
C GLU A 159 -2.99 3.75 17.03
N HIS A 160 -3.22 4.12 15.77
CA HIS A 160 -3.36 3.19 14.66
C HIS A 160 -2.03 2.49 14.28
N ALA A 161 -0.89 3.16 14.46
CA ALA A 161 0.42 2.57 14.18
C ALA A 161 0.77 1.44 15.17
N LYS A 162 0.38 1.58 16.44
CA LYS A 162 0.56 0.53 17.46
C LYS A 162 -0.32 -0.69 17.16
N GLU A 163 -1.58 -0.45 16.80
CA GLU A 163 -2.53 -1.52 16.43
C GLU A 163 -2.02 -2.31 15.22
N SER A 164 -1.59 -1.61 14.17
CA SER A 164 -1.00 -2.24 12.97
C SER A 164 0.24 -3.10 13.30
N ALA A 165 1.04 -2.68 14.28
CA ALA A 165 2.20 -3.45 14.73
C ALA A 165 1.79 -4.69 15.54
N ALA A 166 0.81 -4.56 16.43
CA ALA A 166 0.27 -5.67 17.22
C ALA A 166 -0.41 -6.74 16.35
N GLU A 167 -1.16 -6.33 15.32
CA GLU A 167 -1.77 -7.23 14.34
C GLU A 167 -0.72 -8.05 13.56
N ARG A 168 0.36 -7.40 13.13
CA ARG A 168 1.52 -8.08 12.52
C ARG A 168 2.08 -9.15 13.47
N THR A 169 2.35 -8.80 14.72
CA THR A 169 2.92 -9.74 15.69
C THR A 169 1.98 -10.92 15.98
N SER A 170 0.68 -10.67 16.13
CA SER A 170 -0.30 -11.74 16.37
C SER A 170 -0.49 -12.65 15.15
N SER A 171 -0.44 -12.10 13.93
CA SER A 171 -0.54 -12.86 12.68
C SER A 171 0.69 -13.74 12.46
N VAL A 172 1.90 -13.21 12.70
CA VAL A 172 3.14 -13.99 12.65
C VAL A 172 3.09 -15.14 13.66
N ARG A 173 2.64 -14.88 14.90
CA ARG A 173 2.47 -15.91 15.93
C ARG A 173 1.50 -17.02 15.52
N ARG A 174 0.38 -16.69 14.87
CA ARG A 174 -0.56 -17.69 14.36
C ARG A 174 0.04 -18.54 13.24
N VAL A 175 0.75 -17.93 12.30
CA VAL A 175 1.37 -18.65 11.17
C VAL A 175 2.48 -19.59 11.64
N VAL A 176 3.32 -19.19 12.60
CA VAL A 176 4.35 -20.11 13.14
C VAL A 176 3.74 -21.26 13.94
N SER A 177 2.64 -21.02 14.67
CA SER A 177 1.96 -22.08 15.42
C SER A 177 1.27 -23.10 14.51
N ALA A 178 0.79 -22.70 13.33
CA ALA A 178 0.16 -23.60 12.36
C ALA A 178 1.17 -24.47 11.58
N ARG A 179 2.46 -24.13 11.59
CA ARG A 179 3.50 -24.83 10.82
C ARG A 179 4.16 -25.99 11.58
N SER A 180 3.80 -26.21 12.85
CA SER A 180 4.47 -27.18 13.74
C SER A 180 3.77 -28.55 13.86
N SER A 181 2.69 -28.80 13.12
CA SER A 181 2.03 -30.12 13.07
C SER A 181 2.65 -31.00 11.97
N ARG A 182 3.89 -31.45 12.18
CA ARG A 182 4.40 -32.65 11.48
C ARG A 182 3.82 -33.88 12.16
N THR A 183 3.02 -34.65 11.42
CA THR A 183 2.47 -35.93 11.87
C THR A 183 3.61 -36.93 12.16
N PRO A 184 3.56 -37.67 13.28
CA PRO A 184 4.49 -38.78 13.51
C PRO A 184 4.26 -39.87 12.46
N ARG A 185 5.35 -40.36 11.88
CA ARG A 185 5.34 -41.47 10.92
C ARG A 185 5.20 -42.78 11.71
N GLU A 186 4.16 -43.57 11.43
CA GLU A 186 3.97 -44.87 12.10
C GLU A 186 5.13 -45.84 11.82
N PRO A 187 5.52 -46.66 12.82
CA PRO A 187 6.53 -47.69 12.64
C PRO A 187 5.95 -48.87 11.85
N ARG A 188 6.69 -49.31 10.83
CA ARG A 188 6.42 -50.57 10.12
C ARG A 188 6.76 -51.73 11.04
N THR A 189 5.76 -52.54 11.36
CA THR A 189 5.95 -53.85 11.98
C THR A 189 6.34 -54.87 10.91
N SER A 190 7.41 -55.62 11.19
CA SER A 190 7.87 -56.78 10.40
C SER A 190 6.96 -57.99 10.54
#